data_AF-A0A523XXI9-F1
#
_entry.id   AF-A0A523XXI9-F1
#
_cell.length_a   1.000
_cell.length_b   1.000
_cell.length_c   1.000
_cell.angle_alpha   90.00
_cell.angle_beta   90.00
_cell.angle_gamma   90.00
#
_symmetry.space_group_name_H-M   'P 1'
#
loop_
_entity.id
_entity.type
_entity.pdbx_description
1 polymer ?
#
loop_
_entity_poly.entity_id
_entity_poly.type
_entity_poly.pdbx_seq_one_letter_code
_entity_poly.pdbx_strand_id
1 'polypeptide(L)'
;MEKFFNNLIEVNLLLKNIDFVFFKTIFPNYSYLPSDIDILIQDKENFDTVYKIFLNSNFKEIKEVQPFKFRFVKDFQVDLYQKISWGGISFLDNVKKRTIKFKEASFPVPVKEDEFLIILAHSFFTMKKIDKFWVEYLIGLLKDLDKNKLIERAKKFGWEDAVNFFLENKEIKKSNIFLIKKLKFDFIHNKEFHKEILNYLKWRFNSFLWKISKR
;
A
#
# COMPACT_ATOMS: atom_id res chain seq x y z
N MET A 1 13.60 15.46 -4.84
CA MET A 1 14.16 14.38 -3.99
C MET A 1 14.34 14.83 -2.55
N GLU A 2 15.16 15.86 -2.29
CA GLU A 2 15.40 16.36 -0.94
C GLU A 2 14.14 16.76 -0.16
N LYS A 3 13.22 17.51 -0.79
CA LYS A 3 11.94 17.90 -0.18
C LYS A 3 11.14 16.70 0.37
N PHE A 4 11.05 15.61 -0.40
CA PHE A 4 10.33 14.42 0.02
C PHE A 4 10.98 13.75 1.24
N PHE A 5 12.30 13.65 1.27
CA PHE A 5 13.02 13.10 2.42
C PHE A 5 12.89 13.99 3.66
N ASN A 6 12.89 15.31 3.51
CA ASN A 6 12.62 16.22 4.63
C ASN A 6 11.21 16.01 5.19
N ASN A 7 10.21 15.83 4.32
CA ASN A 7 8.85 15.50 4.74
C ASN A 7 8.78 14.14 5.46
N LEU A 8 9.51 13.12 4.97
CA LEU A 8 9.62 11.83 5.66
C LEU A 8 10.25 11.97 7.05
N ILE A 9 11.30 12.79 7.18
CA ILE A 9 11.94 13.06 8.48
C ILE A 9 10.96 13.76 9.42
N GLU A 10 10.22 14.78 8.95
CA GLU A 10 9.19 15.47 9.73
C GLU A 10 8.17 14.48 10.29
N VAL A 11 7.64 13.60 9.44
CA VAL A 11 6.68 12.56 9.87
C VAL A 11 7.33 11.56 10.83
N ASN A 12 8.55 11.11 10.56
CA ASN A 12 9.26 10.16 11.43
C ASN A 12 9.47 10.74 12.84
N LEU A 13 9.77 12.03 12.94
CA LEU A 13 9.92 12.74 14.22
C LEU A 13 8.60 12.91 14.96
N LEU A 14 7.51 13.22 14.23
CA LEU A 14 6.15 13.30 14.80
C LEU A 14 5.73 11.96 15.45
N LEU A 15 6.21 10.84 14.91
CA LEU A 15 5.81 9.49 15.31
C LEU A 15 6.88 8.73 16.12
N LYS A 16 7.92 9.40 16.64
CA LYS A 16 9.12 8.77 17.22
C LYS A 16 8.91 7.70 18.31
N ASN A 17 7.76 7.72 18.98
CA ASN A 17 7.40 6.78 20.06
C ASN A 17 6.20 5.89 19.70
N ILE A 18 5.80 5.87 18.44
CA ILE A 18 4.69 5.07 17.95
C ILE A 18 5.23 3.92 17.13
N ASP A 19 4.56 2.77 17.21
CA ASP A 19 4.86 1.64 16.36
C ASP A 19 4.18 1.79 14.99
N PHE A 20 4.93 2.18 13.97
CA PHE A 20 4.42 2.41 12.61
C PHE A 20 5.39 1.89 11.54
N VAL A 21 4.93 1.89 10.28
CA VAL A 21 5.77 1.55 9.13
C VAL A 21 5.47 2.46 7.94
N PHE A 22 6.51 3.01 7.31
CA PHE A 22 6.41 3.67 6.01
C PHE A 22 6.45 2.63 4.91
N PHE A 23 5.55 2.70 3.94
CA PHE A 23 5.54 1.80 2.78
C PHE A 23 5.34 2.59 1.49
N LYS A 24 5.54 1.96 0.32
CA LYS A 24 5.47 2.64 -0.99
C LYS A 24 6.46 3.79 -1.17
N THR A 25 7.43 3.93 -0.27
CA THR A 25 8.31 5.09 -0.15
C THR A 25 9.48 5.11 -1.13
N ILE A 26 9.71 4.02 -1.89
CA ILE A 26 10.71 3.89 -2.97
C ILE A 26 12.08 4.52 -2.59
N PHE A 27 12.90 3.73 -1.88
CA PHE A 27 14.18 4.18 -1.30
C PHE A 27 15.37 4.12 -2.27
N PRO A 28 16.50 4.82 -2.00
CA PRO A 28 17.13 5.84 -2.85
C PRO A 28 17.77 5.39 -4.18
N ASN A 29 17.62 4.14 -4.59
CA ASN A 29 18.17 3.64 -5.85
C ASN A 29 17.23 3.81 -7.05
N TYR A 30 16.15 4.59 -6.90
CA TYR A 30 15.16 4.77 -7.96
C TYR A 30 15.00 6.25 -8.31
N SER A 31 14.77 6.50 -9.58
CA SER A 31 14.58 7.83 -10.18
C SER A 31 13.24 8.48 -9.87
N TYR A 32 12.34 7.75 -9.19
CA TYR A 32 10.97 8.18 -8.92
C TYR A 32 10.70 8.18 -7.41
N LEU A 33 10.02 9.23 -6.95
CA LEU A 33 9.50 9.34 -5.60
C LEU A 33 7.99 9.53 -5.66
N PRO A 34 7.23 8.87 -4.77
CA PRO A 34 5.79 9.10 -4.67
C PRO A 34 5.51 10.55 -4.25
N SER A 35 4.34 11.06 -4.65
CA SER A 35 3.87 12.40 -4.26
C SER A 35 3.39 12.48 -2.82
N ASP A 36 3.09 11.34 -2.22
CA ASP A 36 2.52 11.15 -0.89
C ASP A 36 3.36 10.21 -0.03
N ILE A 37 3.15 10.28 1.28
CA ILE A 37 3.77 9.41 2.27
C ILE A 37 2.70 8.45 2.79
N ASP A 38 2.85 7.16 2.53
CA ASP A 38 1.95 6.15 3.10
C ASP A 38 2.52 5.58 4.41
N ILE A 39 1.68 5.52 5.44
CA ILE A 39 2.02 5.02 6.77
C ILE A 39 1.01 3.97 7.17
N LEU A 40 1.47 2.84 7.71
CA LEU A 40 0.63 1.81 8.30
C LEU A 40 0.84 1.75 9.82
N ILE A 41 -0.26 1.76 10.55
CA ILE A 41 -0.31 1.57 12.01
C ILE A 41 -1.32 0.46 12.29
N GLN A 42 -0.81 -0.71 12.68
CA GLN A 42 -1.63 -1.92 12.82
C GLN A 42 -2.36 -1.98 14.16
N ASP A 43 -1.74 -1.44 15.21
CA ASP A 43 -2.36 -1.34 16.52
C ASP A 43 -3.42 -0.23 16.54
N LYS A 44 -4.59 -0.54 17.07
CA LYS A 44 -5.74 0.37 17.04
C LYS A 44 -5.57 1.57 17.98
N GLU A 45 -4.99 1.37 19.16
CA GLU A 45 -4.80 2.45 20.13
C GLU A 45 -3.76 3.45 19.64
N ASN A 46 -2.66 2.94 19.07
CA ASN A 46 -1.66 3.75 18.37
C ASN A 46 -2.27 4.47 17.16
N PHE A 47 -3.15 3.82 16.41
CA PHE A 47 -3.81 4.43 15.26
C PHE A 47 -4.63 5.67 15.67
N ASP A 48 -5.48 5.54 16.69
CA ASP A 48 -6.31 6.64 17.19
C ASP A 48 -5.44 7.78 17.76
N THR A 49 -4.33 7.42 18.40
CA THR A 49 -3.34 8.39 18.89
C THR A 49 -2.70 9.17 17.75
N VAL A 50 -2.25 8.49 16.69
CA VAL A 50 -1.63 9.14 15.54
C VAL A 50 -2.61 9.99 14.75
N TYR A 51 -3.84 9.52 14.58
CA TYR A 51 -4.90 10.32 13.98
C TYR A 51 -5.04 11.67 14.69
N LYS A 52 -5.04 11.69 16.04
CA LYS A 52 -5.06 12.94 16.84
C LYS A 52 -3.78 13.76 16.69
N ILE A 53 -2.61 13.13 16.64
CA ILE A 53 -1.33 13.83 16.40
C ILE A 53 -1.38 14.62 15.09
N PHE A 54 -1.85 14.01 14.00
CA PHE A 54 -1.95 14.70 12.72
C PHE A 54 -2.92 15.88 12.76
N LEU A 55 -4.12 15.71 13.33
CA LEU A 55 -5.08 16.81 13.50
C LEU A 55 -4.51 17.99 14.28
N ASN A 56 -3.68 17.72 15.30
CA ASN A 56 -3.06 18.74 16.14
C ASN A 56 -1.78 19.34 15.54
N SER A 57 -1.24 18.76 14.46
CA SER A 57 0.05 19.14 13.84
C SER A 57 -0.12 19.96 12.57
N ASN A 58 -1.17 20.78 12.48
CA ASN A 58 -1.53 21.61 11.32
C ASN A 58 -1.86 20.85 10.03
N PHE A 59 -2.08 19.53 10.08
CA PHE A 59 -2.63 18.80 8.94
C PHE A 59 -4.15 18.94 8.89
N LYS A 60 -4.68 19.07 7.67
CA LYS A 60 -6.12 19.02 7.40
C LYS A 60 -6.49 17.62 6.92
N GLU A 61 -7.50 17.02 7.53
CA GLU A 61 -8.06 15.77 7.04
C GLU A 61 -8.85 16.00 5.74
N ILE A 62 -8.57 15.20 4.71
CA ILE A 62 -9.39 15.07 3.52
C ILE A 62 -10.22 13.80 3.67
N LYS A 63 -11.54 13.97 3.81
CA LYS A 63 -12.47 12.84 3.93
C LYS A 63 -12.56 12.08 2.61
N GLU A 64 -12.00 10.88 2.58
CA GLU A 64 -12.12 9.95 1.45
C GLU A 64 -13.05 8.77 1.78
N VAL A 65 -13.66 8.18 0.76
CA VAL A 65 -14.48 6.96 0.91
C VAL A 65 -13.58 5.73 0.69
N GLN A 66 -12.54 5.57 1.51
CA GLN A 66 -11.77 4.35 1.57
C GLN A 66 -11.78 3.81 3.01
N PRO A 67 -12.21 2.56 3.23
CA PRO A 67 -12.19 1.98 4.56
C PRO A 67 -10.74 1.86 5.05
N PHE A 68 -10.53 2.13 6.34
CA PHE A 68 -9.22 1.98 7.02
C PHE A 68 -8.09 2.87 6.50
N LYS A 69 -8.42 3.94 5.75
CA LYS A 69 -7.48 4.91 5.23
C LYS A 69 -7.97 6.33 5.49
N PHE A 70 -7.09 7.19 6.01
CA PHE A 70 -7.34 8.61 6.22
C PHE A 70 -6.26 9.41 5.54
N ARG A 71 -6.64 10.52 4.91
CA ARG A 71 -5.71 11.39 4.19
C ARG A 71 -5.54 12.70 4.94
N PHE A 72 -4.30 13.09 5.16
CA PHE A 72 -3.91 14.32 5.82
C PHE A 72 -3.07 15.18 4.87
N VAL A 73 -3.38 16.47 4.79
CA VAL A 73 -2.68 17.41 3.90
C VAL A 73 -2.27 18.68 4.63
N LYS A 74 -1.00 19.04 4.46
CA LYS A 74 -0.39 20.33 4.83
C LYS A 74 0.29 20.89 3.58
N ASP A 75 1.62 20.87 3.53
CA ASP A 75 2.44 21.19 2.34
C ASP A 75 2.77 19.95 1.49
N PHE A 76 2.42 18.79 2.03
CA PHE A 76 2.53 17.47 1.43
C PHE A 76 1.39 16.58 1.94
N GLN A 77 1.21 15.43 1.29
CA GLN A 77 0.16 14.47 1.62
C GLN A 77 0.71 13.31 2.45
N VAL A 78 -0.04 12.93 3.48
CA VAL A 78 0.18 11.72 4.26
C VAL A 78 -1.09 10.87 4.22
N ASP A 79 -0.94 9.62 3.80
CA ASP A 79 -2.01 8.63 3.84
C ASP A 79 -1.77 7.69 5.02
N LEU A 80 -2.66 7.74 6.01
CA LEU A 80 -2.62 6.94 7.22
C LEU A 80 -3.54 5.72 7.07
N TYR A 81 -2.94 4.53 7.10
CA TYR A 81 -3.63 3.25 6.97
C TYR A 81 -3.65 2.50 8.29
N GLN A 82 -4.80 1.92 8.63
CA GLN A 82 -4.90 0.96 9.73
C GLN A 82 -4.62 -0.47 9.26
N LYS A 83 -4.96 -0.76 7.98
CA LYS A 83 -4.82 -2.08 7.37
C LYS A 83 -4.44 -1.93 5.90
N ILE A 84 -3.59 -2.83 5.41
CA ILE A 84 -3.36 -2.99 3.97
C ILE A 84 -4.57 -3.69 3.39
N SER A 85 -5.48 -2.90 2.83
CA SER A 85 -6.73 -3.39 2.27
C SER A 85 -7.19 -2.55 1.09
N TRP A 86 -8.02 -3.14 0.23
CA TRP A 86 -8.73 -2.42 -0.82
C TRP A 86 -10.15 -2.91 -0.89
N GLY A 87 -11.08 -1.97 -0.82
CA GLY A 87 -12.50 -2.28 -0.72
C GLY A 87 -12.88 -3.10 0.51
N GLY A 88 -12.13 -2.98 1.60
CA GLY A 88 -12.37 -3.76 2.83
C GLY A 88 -11.77 -5.17 2.81
N ILE A 89 -11.17 -5.60 1.69
CA ILE A 89 -10.46 -6.88 1.61
C ILE A 89 -9.02 -6.67 2.05
N SER A 90 -8.57 -7.40 3.06
CA SER A 90 -7.19 -7.33 3.55
C SER A 90 -6.28 -8.25 2.75
N PHE A 91 -5.14 -7.74 2.31
CA PHE A 91 -4.18 -8.49 1.49
C PHE A 91 -2.93 -8.89 2.26
N LEU A 92 -2.75 -8.30 3.44
CA LEU A 92 -1.60 -8.52 4.28
C LEU A 92 -1.94 -8.12 5.71
N ASP A 93 -1.63 -9.01 6.65
CA ASP A 93 -1.63 -8.76 8.09
C ASP A 93 -0.19 -8.75 8.63
N ASN A 94 0.00 -8.24 9.84
CA ASN A 94 1.26 -8.38 10.60
C ASN A 94 2.54 -8.07 9.80
N VAL A 95 2.47 -7.04 8.95
CA VAL A 95 3.61 -6.46 8.21
C VAL A 95 4.84 -6.36 9.09
N LYS A 96 5.85 -7.18 8.76
CA LYS A 96 7.12 -7.21 9.47
C LYS A 96 7.96 -6.03 9.04
N LYS A 97 8.69 -5.46 9.99
CA LYS A 97 9.51 -4.28 9.79
C LYS A 97 10.98 -4.63 9.63
N ARG A 98 11.66 -3.84 8.80
CA ARG A 98 13.11 -3.67 8.79
C ARG A 98 13.40 -2.18 8.89
N THR A 99 14.62 -1.86 9.29
CA THR A 99 15.09 -0.47 9.29
C THR A 99 15.93 -0.22 8.06
N ILE A 100 15.75 0.95 7.48
CA ILE A 100 16.67 1.49 6.49
C ILE A 100 17.21 2.83 6.99
N LYS A 101 18.40 3.19 6.50
CA LYS A 101 19.04 4.46 6.81
C LYS A 101 19.08 5.33 5.56
N PHE A 102 18.75 6.60 5.73
CA PHE A 102 18.96 7.63 4.71
C PHE A 102 19.43 8.90 5.40
N LYS A 103 20.60 9.42 5.00
CA LYS A 103 21.35 10.41 5.79
C LYS A 103 21.50 9.92 7.24
N GLU A 104 21.20 10.78 8.22
CA GLU A 104 21.28 10.49 9.66
C GLU A 104 19.97 9.92 10.23
N ALA A 105 18.93 9.75 9.40
CA ALA A 105 17.63 9.26 9.83
C ALA A 105 17.46 7.75 9.57
N SER A 106 16.75 7.10 10.48
CA SER A 106 16.35 5.70 10.37
C SER A 106 14.83 5.60 10.19
N PHE A 107 14.39 4.83 9.22
CA PHE A 107 12.98 4.69 8.86
C PHE A 107 12.53 3.24 9.00
N PRO A 108 11.41 2.97 9.72
CA PRO A 108 10.80 1.65 9.73
C PRO A 108 10.04 1.44 8.42
N VAL A 109 10.39 0.37 7.70
CA VAL A 109 9.78 0.00 6.40
C VAL A 109 9.47 -1.49 6.39
N PRO A 110 8.60 -2.00 5.50
CA PRO A 110 8.32 -3.42 5.45
C PRO A 110 9.57 -4.20 5.06
N VAL A 111 9.66 -5.44 5.53
CA VAL A 111 10.56 -6.43 4.92
C VAL A 111 10.24 -6.55 3.43
N LYS A 112 11.23 -6.91 2.61
CA LYS A 112 11.12 -6.83 1.14
C LYS A 112 9.92 -7.62 0.60
N GLU A 113 9.61 -8.77 1.20
CA GLU A 113 8.48 -9.62 0.83
C GLU A 113 7.13 -8.91 1.04
N ASP A 114 6.97 -8.27 2.20
CA ASP A 114 5.75 -7.53 2.53
C ASP A 114 5.61 -6.29 1.65
N GLU A 115 6.70 -5.54 1.45
CA GLU A 115 6.72 -4.39 0.53
C GLU A 115 6.32 -4.83 -0.89
N PHE A 116 6.90 -5.93 -1.39
CA PHE A 116 6.58 -6.46 -2.71
C PHE A 116 5.08 -6.76 -2.86
N LEU A 117 4.49 -7.46 -1.90
CA LEU A 117 3.05 -7.77 -1.91
C LEU A 117 2.20 -6.50 -1.84
N ILE A 118 2.57 -5.52 -1.02
CA ILE A 118 1.88 -4.24 -0.90
C ILE A 118 1.88 -3.49 -2.25
N ILE A 119 3.05 -3.38 -2.90
CA ILE A 119 3.17 -2.70 -4.20
C ILE A 119 2.40 -3.44 -5.27
N LEU A 120 2.50 -4.78 -5.30
CA LEU A 120 1.81 -5.59 -6.29
C LEU A 120 0.29 -5.45 -6.14
N ALA A 121 -0.23 -5.54 -4.92
CA ALA A 121 -1.65 -5.33 -4.61
C ALA A 121 -2.09 -3.91 -4.99
N HIS A 122 -1.33 -2.89 -4.60
CA HIS A 122 -1.63 -1.50 -4.96
C HIS A 122 -1.73 -1.33 -6.48
N SER A 123 -0.73 -1.84 -7.20
CA SER A 123 -0.65 -1.83 -8.66
C SER A 123 -1.86 -2.51 -9.31
N PHE A 124 -2.36 -3.60 -8.72
CA PHE A 124 -3.52 -4.32 -9.23
C PHE A 124 -4.84 -3.62 -8.98
N PHE A 125 -5.08 -3.06 -7.79
CA PHE A 125 -6.40 -2.56 -7.46
C PHE A 125 -6.60 -1.09 -7.71
N THR A 126 -5.59 -0.28 -7.40
CA THR A 126 -5.74 1.17 -7.36
C THR A 126 -5.47 1.78 -8.73
N MET A 127 -4.58 1.14 -9.50
CA MET A 127 -4.13 1.70 -10.76
C MET A 127 -4.96 1.17 -11.93
N LYS A 128 -5.33 2.07 -12.85
CA LYS A 128 -5.87 1.67 -14.16
C LYS A 128 -4.83 0.94 -15.00
N LYS A 129 -3.54 1.23 -14.77
CA LYS A 129 -2.35 0.64 -15.39
C LYS A 129 -1.22 0.63 -14.37
N ILE A 130 -0.44 -0.44 -14.28
CA ILE A 130 0.76 -0.49 -13.45
C ILE A 130 1.79 0.42 -14.10
N ASP A 131 2.25 1.43 -13.35
CA ASP A 131 3.29 2.33 -13.82
C ASP A 131 4.60 1.54 -14.03
N LYS A 132 5.36 1.91 -15.07
CA LYS A 132 6.69 1.35 -15.33
C LYS A 132 7.58 1.49 -14.09
N PHE A 133 7.47 2.60 -13.35
CA PHE A 133 8.25 2.81 -12.12
C PHE A 133 7.95 1.75 -11.05
N TRP A 134 6.69 1.36 -10.88
CA TRP A 134 6.33 0.29 -9.94
C TRP A 134 6.84 -1.07 -10.39
N VAL A 135 6.84 -1.34 -11.70
CA VAL A 135 7.44 -2.57 -12.25
C VAL A 135 8.95 -2.60 -11.98
N GLU A 136 9.66 -1.52 -12.27
CA GLU A 136 11.10 -1.40 -12.02
C GLU A 136 11.42 -1.56 -10.52
N TYR A 137 10.60 -0.98 -9.65
CA TYR A 137 10.71 -1.14 -8.20
C TYR A 137 10.51 -2.60 -7.75
N LEU A 138 9.43 -3.24 -8.22
CA LEU A 138 9.16 -4.67 -7.94
C LEU A 138 10.31 -5.56 -8.42
N ILE A 139 10.84 -5.32 -9.62
CA ILE A 139 12.00 -6.07 -10.16
C ILE A 139 13.24 -5.85 -9.30
N GLY A 140 13.48 -4.64 -8.83
CA GLY A 140 14.60 -4.35 -7.95
C GLY A 140 14.46 -5.02 -6.58
N LEU A 141 13.25 -5.07 -6.01
CA LEU A 141 12.97 -5.85 -4.80
C LEU A 141 13.28 -7.35 -5.00
N LEU A 142 12.95 -7.92 -6.15
CA LEU A 142 13.16 -9.35 -6.45
C LEU A 142 14.63 -9.79 -6.46
N LYS A 143 15.60 -8.88 -6.62
CA LYS A 143 17.02 -9.25 -6.73
C LYS A 143 17.56 -9.92 -5.47
N ASP A 144 17.13 -9.45 -4.29
CA ASP A 144 17.59 -9.96 -2.99
C ASP A 144 16.41 -10.26 -2.05
N LEU A 145 15.29 -10.72 -2.63
CA LEU A 145 14.11 -11.16 -1.91
C LEU A 145 14.08 -12.70 -1.81
N ASP A 146 13.64 -13.22 -0.66
CA ASP A 146 13.43 -14.65 -0.48
C ASP A 146 12.10 -15.07 -1.13
N LYS A 147 12.19 -15.66 -2.32
CA LYS A 147 11.01 -16.06 -3.10
C LYS A 147 10.14 -17.08 -2.36
N ASN A 148 10.74 -17.99 -1.60
CA ASN A 148 9.96 -19.00 -0.88
C ASN A 148 9.11 -18.33 0.21
N LYS A 149 9.69 -17.42 0.99
CA LYS A 149 8.94 -16.63 1.98
C LYS A 149 7.87 -15.73 1.35
N LEU A 150 8.14 -15.16 0.18
CA LEU A 150 7.15 -14.37 -0.56
C LEU A 150 5.95 -15.23 -0.97
N ILE A 151 6.18 -16.41 -1.55
CA ILE A 151 5.11 -17.32 -1.96
C ILE A 151 4.34 -17.85 -0.75
N GLU A 152 5.03 -18.21 0.34
CA GLU A 152 4.37 -18.63 1.59
C GLU A 152 3.45 -17.54 2.15
N ARG A 153 3.93 -16.29 2.18
CA ARG A 153 3.10 -15.14 2.56
C ARG A 153 1.94 -14.93 1.59
N ALA A 154 2.17 -15.03 0.29
CA ALA A 154 1.13 -14.86 -0.72
C ALA A 154 0.03 -15.93 -0.56
N LYS A 155 0.40 -17.19 -0.35
CA LYS A 155 -0.54 -18.31 -0.10
C LYS A 155 -1.48 -18.03 1.05
N LYS A 156 -0.96 -17.53 2.18
CA LYS A 156 -1.75 -17.20 3.37
C LYS A 156 -2.93 -16.26 3.07
N PHE A 157 -2.79 -15.38 2.09
CA PHE A 157 -3.81 -14.40 1.72
C PHE A 157 -4.46 -14.66 0.35
N GLY A 158 -4.24 -15.82 -0.27
CA GLY A 158 -4.80 -16.15 -1.59
C GLY A 158 -4.17 -15.41 -2.76
N TRP A 159 -2.92 -14.96 -2.62
CA TRP A 159 -2.17 -14.18 -3.62
C TRP A 159 -1.20 -15.01 -4.47
N GLU A 160 -1.07 -16.30 -4.20
CA GLU A 160 -0.04 -17.14 -4.83
C GLU A 160 -0.06 -17.03 -6.37
N ASP A 161 -1.23 -17.19 -6.99
CA ASP A 161 -1.35 -17.16 -8.46
C ASP A 161 -0.91 -15.82 -9.04
N ALA A 162 -1.32 -14.71 -8.41
CA ALA A 162 -0.95 -13.37 -8.87
C ALA A 162 0.56 -13.12 -8.75
N VAL A 163 1.18 -13.63 -7.68
CA VAL A 163 2.64 -13.53 -7.47
C VAL A 163 3.37 -14.43 -8.46
N ASN A 164 3.00 -15.71 -8.60
CA ASN A 164 3.62 -16.64 -9.54
C ASN A 164 3.53 -16.10 -10.97
N PHE A 165 2.36 -15.59 -11.35
CA PHE A 165 2.17 -14.95 -12.63
C PHE A 165 3.13 -13.77 -12.83
N PHE A 166 3.29 -12.89 -11.82
CA PHE A 166 4.25 -11.78 -11.90
C PHE A 166 5.69 -12.28 -12.08
N LEU A 167 6.07 -13.34 -11.36
CA LEU A 167 7.42 -13.91 -11.39
C LEU A 167 7.75 -14.60 -12.72
N GLU A 168 6.78 -15.31 -13.30
CA GLU A 168 6.94 -16.12 -14.52
C GLU A 168 6.89 -15.27 -15.80
N ASN A 169 6.10 -14.20 -15.81
CA ASN A 169 5.90 -13.38 -17.01
C ASN A 169 7.07 -12.41 -17.23
N LYS A 170 8.06 -12.86 -18.01
CA LYS A 170 9.17 -12.03 -18.52
C LYS A 170 8.69 -10.80 -19.30
N GLU A 171 7.49 -10.86 -19.89
CA GLU A 171 6.81 -9.76 -20.59
C GLU A 171 6.36 -8.62 -19.66
N ILE A 172 6.02 -8.90 -18.38
CA ILE A 172 5.72 -7.85 -17.38
C ILE A 172 6.92 -6.97 -17.16
N LYS A 173 8.12 -7.58 -17.19
CA LYS A 173 9.39 -6.86 -17.10
C LYS A 173 9.65 -5.95 -18.31
N LYS A 174 8.84 -6.06 -19.37
CA LYS A 174 8.84 -5.21 -20.56
C LYS A 174 7.63 -4.26 -20.63
N SER A 175 6.86 -4.09 -19.54
CA SER A 175 5.78 -3.09 -19.36
C SER A 175 4.62 -3.22 -20.35
N ASN A 176 3.83 -4.31 -20.25
CA ASN A 176 2.70 -4.54 -21.15
C ASN A 176 1.32 -4.37 -20.46
N ILE A 177 0.52 -3.41 -20.94
CA ILE A 177 -0.79 -3.00 -20.38
C ILE A 177 -1.85 -4.12 -20.44
N PHE A 178 -1.77 -5.00 -21.43
CA PHE A 178 -2.78 -6.05 -21.66
C PHE A 178 -2.84 -7.08 -20.54
N LEU A 179 -1.69 -7.33 -19.91
CA LEU A 179 -1.52 -8.37 -18.92
C LEU A 179 -2.18 -8.04 -17.58
N ILE A 180 -2.25 -6.75 -17.24
CA ILE A 180 -2.88 -6.26 -16.01
C ILE A 180 -4.39 -6.48 -16.04
N LYS A 181 -5.02 -6.36 -17.22
CA LYS A 181 -6.45 -6.66 -17.37
C LYS A 181 -6.75 -8.14 -17.14
N LYS A 182 -5.90 -9.02 -17.67
CA LYS A 182 -6.01 -10.47 -17.47
C LYS A 182 -5.79 -10.84 -16.01
N LEU A 183 -4.77 -10.28 -15.37
CA LEU A 183 -4.48 -10.47 -13.94
C LEU A 183 -5.62 -10.00 -13.03
N LYS A 184 -6.19 -8.80 -13.27
CA LYS A 184 -7.38 -8.36 -12.54
C LYS A 184 -8.56 -9.32 -12.76
N PHE A 185 -8.74 -9.82 -13.98
CA PHE A 185 -9.81 -10.75 -14.31
C PHE A 185 -9.63 -12.09 -13.58
N ASP A 186 -8.50 -12.76 -13.73
CA ASP A 186 -8.22 -14.06 -13.11
C ASP A 186 -8.30 -13.97 -11.58
N PHE A 187 -7.81 -12.87 -11.01
CA PHE A 187 -7.86 -12.61 -9.58
C PHE A 187 -9.29 -12.32 -9.05
N ILE A 188 -10.12 -11.58 -9.80
CA ILE A 188 -11.55 -11.40 -9.46
C ILE A 188 -12.33 -12.74 -9.52
N HIS A 189 -11.89 -13.69 -10.33
CA HIS A 189 -12.57 -14.97 -10.53
C HIS A 189 -12.06 -16.10 -9.62
N ASN A 190 -11.10 -15.83 -8.73
CA ASN A 190 -10.79 -16.74 -7.62
C ASN A 190 -12.00 -16.80 -6.66
N LYS A 191 -12.57 -18.00 -6.47
CA LYS A 191 -13.87 -18.21 -5.81
C LYS A 191 -13.94 -17.69 -4.37
N GLU A 192 -12.86 -17.75 -3.60
CA GLU A 192 -12.83 -17.22 -2.24
C GLU A 192 -12.80 -15.69 -2.23
N PHE A 193 -12.02 -15.09 -3.12
CA PHE A 193 -11.91 -13.64 -3.29
C PHE A 193 -13.19 -13.00 -3.84
N HIS A 194 -13.94 -13.74 -4.66
CA HIS A 194 -15.19 -13.31 -5.27
C HIS A 194 -16.26 -12.94 -4.23
N LYS A 195 -16.33 -13.67 -3.11
CA LYS A 195 -17.30 -13.40 -2.03
C LYS A 195 -17.02 -12.07 -1.35
N GLU A 196 -15.75 -11.75 -1.13
CA GLU A 196 -15.35 -10.50 -0.49
C GLU A 196 -15.47 -9.29 -1.44
N ILE A 197 -15.16 -9.45 -2.73
CA ILE A 197 -15.45 -8.41 -3.75
C ILE A 197 -16.95 -8.14 -3.83
N LEU A 198 -17.78 -9.18 -3.87
CA LEU A 198 -19.24 -9.01 -3.91
C LEU A 198 -19.74 -8.26 -2.67
N ASN A 199 -19.20 -8.55 -1.49
CA ASN A 199 -19.51 -7.82 -0.27
C ASN A 199 -19.07 -6.34 -0.36
N TYR A 200 -17.90 -6.07 -0.91
CA TYR A 200 -17.44 -4.69 -1.16
C TYR A 200 -18.32 -3.94 -2.16
N LEU A 201 -18.67 -4.56 -3.29
CA LEU A 201 -19.51 -3.95 -4.31
C LEU A 201 -20.91 -3.66 -3.76
N LYS A 202 -21.47 -4.58 -2.97
CA LYS A 202 -22.73 -4.35 -2.22
C LYS A 202 -22.60 -3.18 -1.25
N TRP A 203 -21.53 -3.12 -0.45
CA TRP A 203 -21.28 -2.02 0.47
C TRP A 203 -21.16 -0.67 -0.25
N ARG A 204 -20.41 -0.62 -1.35
CA ARG A 204 -20.19 0.59 -2.15
C ARG A 204 -21.48 1.05 -2.82
N PHE A 205 -22.28 0.13 -3.35
CA PHE A 205 -23.60 0.42 -3.92
C PHE A 205 -24.56 0.98 -2.86
N ASN A 206 -24.61 0.37 -1.68
CA ASN A 206 -25.44 0.85 -0.56
C ASN A 206 -24.98 2.23 -0.05
N SER A 207 -23.67 2.47 0.03
CA SER A 207 -23.11 3.77 0.42
C SER A 207 -23.40 4.87 -0.60
N PHE A 208 -23.44 4.52 -1.89
CA PHE A 208 -23.83 5.43 -2.97
C PHE A 208 -25.32 5.76 -2.90
N LEU A 209 -26.18 4.76 -2.72
CA LEU A 209 -27.63 4.96 -2.55
C LEU A 209 -27.96 5.82 -1.33
N TRP A 210 -27.26 5.61 -0.21
CA TRP A 210 -27.42 6.44 1.00
C TRP A 210 -27.05 7.91 0.79
N LYS A 211 -26.04 8.19 -0.05
CA LYS A 211 -25.69 9.57 -0.42
C LYS A 211 -26.74 10.23 -1.31
N ILE A 212 -27.44 9.45 -2.14
CA ILE A 212 -28.54 9.95 -2.98
C ILE A 212 -29.78 10.22 -2.12
N SER A 213 -30.11 9.33 -1.17
CA SER A 213 -31.30 9.46 -0.32
C SER A 213 -31.23 10.60 0.72
N LYS A 214 -30.08 11.27 0.84
CA LYS A 214 -29.86 12.40 1.76
C LYS A 214 -29.75 13.76 1.04
N ARG A 215 -29.94 13.79 -0.27
CA ARG A 215 -30.10 15.01 -1.07
C ARG A 215 -31.57 15.22 -1.39
#